data_AF-A0A2G9T927-F1
#
_entry.id   AF-A0A2G9T927-F1
#
_cell.length_a   1.000
_cell.length_b   1.000
_cell.length_c   1.000
_cell.angle_alpha   90.00
_cell.angle_beta   90.00
_cell.angle_gamma   90.00
#
_symmetry.space_group_name_H-M   'P 1'
#
loop_
_entity.id
_entity.type
_entity.pdbx_description
1 polymer ?
#
loop_
_entity_poly.entity_id
_entity_poly.type
_entity_poly.pdbx_seq_one_letter_code
_entity_poly.pdbx_strand_id
1 'polypeptide(L)'
;MTCVVVKDEPIFGAIYRPFSNETVVGVKGWGVMTSSGEKLTPVDLKDTVKKIVVSRSHAGAVEELAKKSFGSEFTVEPAGGSGYKTLRLLNGTAELYIHQTAIKKWDTCAGDAILRAFGGAMLDLEGSPLR
;
A
#
# COMPACT_ATOMS: atom_id res chain seq x y z
N MET A 1 -9.21 6.01 -7.22
CA MET A 1 -8.59 6.39 -5.93
C MET A 1 -8.62 7.90 -5.84
N THR A 2 -8.75 8.45 -4.63
CA THR A 2 -8.79 9.91 -4.39
C THR A 2 -7.84 10.25 -3.26
N CYS A 3 -7.15 11.39 -3.36
CA CYS A 3 -6.18 11.83 -2.36
C CYS A 3 -6.31 13.34 -2.15
N VAL A 4 -6.13 13.80 -0.91
CA VAL A 4 -6.00 15.24 -0.59
C VAL A 4 -4.65 15.46 0.06
N VAL A 5 -3.92 16.45 -0.46
CA VAL A 5 -2.57 16.80 -0.03
C VAL A 5 -2.58 18.22 0.51
N VAL A 6 -1.91 18.43 1.65
CA VAL A 6 -1.69 19.76 2.23
C VAL A 6 -0.19 19.92 2.47
N LYS A 7 0.42 20.93 1.85
CA LYS A 7 1.87 21.21 1.97
C LYS A 7 2.74 19.96 1.67
N ASP A 8 2.49 19.32 0.54
CA ASP A 8 3.16 18.08 0.08
C ASP A 8 2.99 16.86 0.99
N GLU A 9 2.08 16.92 1.97
CA GLU A 9 1.74 15.79 2.82
C GLU A 9 0.35 15.23 2.48
N PRO A 10 0.22 13.94 2.14
CA PRO A 10 -1.07 13.31 1.88
C PRO A 10 -1.83 13.12 3.20
N ILE A 11 -2.87 13.91 3.42
CA ILE A 11 -3.65 13.92 4.68
C ILE A 11 -4.92 13.07 4.63
N PHE A 12 -5.36 12.73 3.42
CA PHE A 12 -6.55 11.92 3.17
C PHE A 12 -6.33 11.04 1.93
N GLY A 13 -6.77 9.79 2.01
CA GLY A 13 -6.78 8.86 0.90
C GLY A 13 -8.03 7.99 0.90
N ALA A 14 -8.58 7.72 -0.28
CA ALA A 14 -9.70 6.80 -0.48
C ALA A 14 -9.45 5.85 -1.65
N ILE A 15 -9.66 4.56 -1.42
CA ILE A 15 -9.59 3.49 -2.42
C ILE A 15 -10.95 2.81 -2.48
N TYR A 16 -11.67 3.02 -3.58
CA TYR A 16 -12.93 2.32 -3.88
C TYR A 16 -12.66 1.00 -4.60
N ARG A 17 -13.29 -0.07 -4.12
CA ARG A 17 -13.29 -1.41 -4.69
C ARG A 17 -14.65 -1.66 -5.35
N PRO A 18 -14.79 -1.42 -6.67
CA PRO A 18 -16.09 -1.42 -7.33
C PRO A 18 -16.81 -2.76 -7.28
N PHE A 19 -16.07 -3.88 -7.35
CA PHE A 19 -16.66 -5.22 -7.35
C PHE A 19 -17.12 -5.71 -5.97
N SER A 20 -16.69 -5.05 -4.89
CA SER A 20 -17.14 -5.34 -3.52
C SER A 20 -17.97 -4.21 -2.91
N ASN A 21 -18.23 -3.15 -3.68
CA ASN A 21 -18.94 -1.94 -3.22
C ASN A 21 -18.41 -1.41 -1.87
N GLU A 22 -17.08 -1.37 -1.73
CA GLU A 22 -16.41 -0.99 -0.49
C GLU A 22 -15.44 0.16 -0.77
N THR A 23 -15.42 1.16 0.10
CA THR A 23 -14.36 2.19 0.10
C THR A 23 -13.54 2.08 1.38
N VAL A 24 -12.22 2.02 1.25
CA VAL A 24 -11.30 2.15 2.37
C VAL A 24 -10.76 3.58 2.39
N VAL A 25 -10.87 4.24 3.53
CA VAL A 25 -10.50 5.64 3.73
C VAL A 25 -9.48 5.74 4.85
N GLY A 26 -8.43 6.53 4.64
CA GLY A 26 -7.44 6.87 5.65
C GLY A 26 -7.36 8.37 5.84
N VAL A 27 -7.34 8.82 7.09
CA VAL A 27 -7.30 10.23 7.45
C VAL A 27 -6.24 10.46 8.52
N LYS A 28 -5.33 11.41 8.26
CA LYS A 28 -4.25 11.77 9.19
C LYS A 28 -4.83 12.13 10.57
N GLY A 29 -4.33 11.45 11.62
CA GLY A 29 -4.75 11.65 13.01
C GLY A 29 -6.06 10.95 13.42
N TRP A 30 -6.79 10.34 12.48
CA TRP A 30 -8.06 9.64 12.77
C TRP A 30 -7.95 8.12 12.56
N GLY A 31 -7.14 7.70 11.60
CA GLY A 31 -6.89 6.30 11.29
C GLY A 31 -7.55 5.87 9.97
N VAL A 32 -7.83 4.57 9.86
CA VAL A 32 -8.39 3.95 8.65
C VAL A 32 -9.75 3.35 8.96
N MET A 33 -10.71 3.54 8.05
CA MET A 33 -12.05 2.98 8.14
C MET A 33 -12.59 2.53 6.78
N THR A 34 -13.56 1.62 6.79
CA THR A 34 -14.30 1.23 5.59
C THR A 34 -15.56 2.08 5.44
N SER A 35 -16.21 2.01 4.26
CA SER A 35 -17.48 2.69 3.99
C SER A 35 -18.65 2.18 4.81
N SER A 36 -18.53 1.02 5.49
CA SER A 36 -19.52 0.54 6.45
C SER A 36 -19.37 1.17 7.84
N GLY A 37 -18.34 2.00 8.06
CA GLY A 37 -18.03 2.61 9.34
C GLY A 37 -17.13 1.75 10.24
N GLU A 38 -16.66 0.60 9.76
CA GLU A 38 -15.72 -0.25 10.49
C GLU A 38 -14.35 0.42 10.56
N LYS A 39 -13.80 0.54 11.77
CA LYS A 39 -12.43 1.01 11.98
C LYS A 39 -11.45 -0.14 11.79
N LEU A 40 -10.48 0.03 10.91
CA LEU A 40 -9.40 -0.95 10.74
C LEU A 40 -8.29 -0.67 11.75
N THR A 41 -7.70 -1.74 12.27
CA THR A 41 -6.53 -1.66 13.17
C THR A 41 -5.36 -2.44 12.56
N PRO A 42 -4.11 -2.02 12.80
CA PRO A 42 -2.94 -2.70 12.26
C PRO A 42 -2.90 -4.17 12.66
N VAL A 43 -2.64 -5.04 11.68
CA VAL A 43 -2.37 -6.46 11.93
C VAL A 43 -0.94 -6.57 12.47
N ASP A 44 -0.74 -7.39 13.50
CA ASP A 44 0.60 -7.67 14.01
C ASP A 44 1.46 -8.31 12.90
N LEU A 45 2.73 -7.87 12.77
CA LEU A 45 3.65 -8.41 11.75
C LEU A 45 3.89 -9.92 11.90
N LYS A 46 3.75 -10.47 13.11
CA LYS A 46 3.85 -11.92 13.37
C LYS A 46 2.70 -12.72 12.72
N ASP A 47 1.55 -12.08 12.54
CA ASP A 47 0.33 -12.66 11.99
C ASP A 47 0.14 -12.30 10.50
N THR A 48 1.08 -11.52 9.94
CA THR A 48 1.07 -11.09 8.54
C THR A 48 1.74 -12.12 7.65
N VAL A 49 1.17 -12.38 6.48
CA VAL A 49 1.75 -13.30 5.51
C VAL A 49 3.05 -12.72 4.95
N LYS A 50 4.16 -13.46 5.06
CA LYS A 50 5.49 -13.15 4.48
C LYS A 50 5.47 -13.15 2.96
N LYS A 51 4.89 -12.09 2.41
CA LYS A 51 4.63 -11.92 0.99
C LYS A 51 4.91 -10.50 0.54
N ILE A 52 5.60 -10.41 -0.59
CA ILE A 52 5.91 -9.16 -1.29
C ILE A 52 5.02 -9.11 -2.52
N VAL A 53 4.08 -8.17 -2.54
CA VAL A 53 3.27 -7.92 -3.74
C VAL A 53 4.00 -6.97 -4.67
N VAL A 54 4.04 -7.31 -5.96
CA VAL A 54 4.74 -6.53 -6.98
C VAL A 54 3.84 -6.27 -8.19
N SER A 55 4.23 -5.34 -9.05
CA SER A 55 3.45 -5.05 -10.26
C SER A 55 3.50 -6.21 -11.25
N ARG A 56 2.34 -6.76 -11.61
CA ARG A 56 2.22 -7.78 -12.68
C ARG A 56 2.55 -7.23 -14.07
N SER A 57 2.08 -6.04 -14.38
CA SER A 57 2.17 -5.45 -15.73
C SER A 57 3.45 -4.62 -15.94
N HIS A 58 4.14 -4.29 -14.86
CA HIS A 58 5.38 -3.52 -14.90
C HIS A 58 6.41 -4.11 -13.94
N ALA A 59 6.69 -5.41 -14.11
CA ALA A 59 7.56 -6.17 -13.21
C ALA A 59 9.01 -5.66 -13.23
N GLY A 60 9.57 -5.35 -14.41
CA GLY A 60 11.00 -5.01 -14.50
C GLY A 60 11.87 -6.07 -13.82
N ALA A 61 12.80 -5.66 -12.96
CA ALA A 61 13.62 -6.55 -12.14
C ALA A 61 13.14 -6.64 -10.67
N VAL A 62 11.90 -6.22 -10.38
CA VAL A 62 11.40 -6.07 -9.00
C VAL A 62 11.35 -7.40 -8.23
N GLU A 63 11.10 -8.51 -8.93
CA GLU A 63 11.04 -9.83 -8.31
C GLU A 63 12.43 -10.29 -7.86
N GLU A 64 13.45 -10.08 -8.70
CA GLU A 64 14.84 -10.38 -8.34
C GLU A 64 15.32 -9.47 -7.21
N LEU A 65 14.99 -8.18 -7.26
CA LEU A 65 15.28 -7.22 -6.19
C LEU A 65 14.67 -7.66 -4.87
N ALA A 66 13.38 -8.05 -4.88
CA ALA A 66 12.66 -8.51 -3.71
C ALA A 66 13.30 -9.78 -3.12
N LYS A 67 13.56 -10.79 -3.95
CA LYS A 67 14.20 -12.05 -3.51
C LYS A 67 15.60 -11.81 -2.94
N LYS A 68 16.40 -10.95 -3.58
CA LYS A 68 17.76 -10.63 -3.12
C LYS A 68 17.75 -9.87 -1.79
N SER A 69 16.78 -8.98 -1.58
CA SER A 69 16.73 -8.10 -0.41
C SER A 69 16.14 -8.78 0.82
N PHE A 70 15.14 -9.65 0.64
CA PHE A 70 14.38 -10.25 1.74
C PHE A 70 14.57 -11.77 1.89
N GLY A 71 15.31 -12.41 0.99
CA GLY A 71 15.64 -13.82 1.07
C GLY A 71 14.45 -14.77 0.85
N SER A 72 14.60 -16.01 1.29
CA SER A 72 13.63 -17.10 1.05
C SER A 72 12.44 -17.13 1.99
N GLU A 73 12.43 -16.30 3.04
CA GLU A 73 11.28 -16.18 3.96
C GLU A 73 10.07 -15.57 3.24
N PHE A 74 10.32 -14.69 2.27
CA PHE A 74 9.28 -14.00 1.54
C PHE A 74 8.97 -14.66 0.20
N THR A 75 7.68 -14.82 -0.07
CA THR A 75 7.17 -15.15 -1.41
C THR A 75 6.86 -13.88 -2.19
N VAL A 76 7.10 -13.87 -3.51
CA VAL A 76 6.75 -12.74 -4.38
C VAL A 76 5.47 -13.06 -5.14
N GLU A 77 4.51 -12.13 -5.14
CA GLU A 77 3.23 -12.29 -5.83
C GLU A 77 2.97 -11.11 -6.80
N PRO A 78 2.88 -11.37 -8.11
CA PRO A 78 2.49 -10.35 -9.08
C PRO A 78 1.00 -10.01 -8.97
N ALA A 79 0.67 -8.72 -8.77
CA ALA A 79 -0.71 -8.25 -8.66
C ALA A 79 -0.98 -6.96 -9.45
N GLY A 80 -2.20 -6.84 -9.99
CA GLY A 80 -2.69 -5.66 -10.71
C GLY A 80 -3.28 -4.60 -9.79
N GLY A 81 -3.12 -3.33 -10.15
CA GLY A 81 -3.66 -2.17 -9.41
C GLY A 81 -2.81 -1.76 -8.21
N SER A 82 -2.39 -0.50 -8.13
CA SER A 82 -1.62 0.03 -6.98
C SER A 82 -2.48 0.12 -5.72
N GLY A 83 -3.73 0.55 -5.86
CA GLY A 83 -4.70 0.57 -4.76
C GLY A 83 -4.94 -0.82 -4.17
N TYR A 84 -5.16 -1.83 -5.02
CA TYR A 84 -5.33 -3.21 -4.55
C TYR A 84 -4.10 -3.70 -3.79
N LYS A 85 -2.89 -3.53 -4.33
CA LYS A 85 -1.64 -3.91 -3.64
C LYS A 85 -1.47 -3.19 -2.31
N THR A 86 -1.88 -1.92 -2.21
CA THR A 86 -1.87 -1.19 -0.94
C THR A 86 -2.80 -1.84 0.08
N LEU A 87 -4.04 -2.17 -0.31
CA LEU A 87 -5.02 -2.79 0.59
C LEU A 87 -4.61 -4.18 1.09
N ARG A 88 -3.72 -4.88 0.36
CA ARG A 88 -3.13 -6.15 0.81
C ARG A 88 -2.26 -6.00 2.06
N LEU A 89 -1.67 -4.81 2.27
CA LEU A 89 -0.88 -4.52 3.47
C LEU A 89 -1.79 -4.29 4.68
N LEU A 90 -2.93 -3.62 4.46
CA LEU A 90 -3.87 -3.29 5.54
C LEU A 90 -4.50 -4.54 6.17
N ASN A 91 -4.80 -5.56 5.36
CA ASN A 91 -5.45 -6.78 5.83
C ASN A 91 -4.45 -7.92 6.12
N GLY A 92 -3.14 -7.65 6.15
CA GLY A 92 -2.11 -8.63 6.49
C GLY A 92 -1.91 -9.76 5.47
N THR A 93 -2.52 -9.69 4.29
CA THR A 93 -2.37 -10.72 3.24
C THR A 93 -1.13 -10.52 2.36
N ALA A 94 -0.40 -9.44 2.59
CA ALA A 94 0.99 -9.20 2.19
C ALA A 94 1.64 -8.26 3.20
N GLU A 95 2.96 -8.35 3.35
CA GLU A 95 3.72 -7.50 4.28
C GLU A 95 4.36 -6.32 3.57
N LEU A 96 4.75 -6.49 2.31
CA LEU A 96 5.46 -5.48 1.53
C LEU A 96 4.85 -5.29 0.15
N TYR A 97 4.85 -4.04 -0.32
CA TYR A 97 4.55 -3.68 -1.70
C TYR A 97 5.76 -2.94 -2.29
N ILE A 98 6.40 -3.54 -3.30
CA ILE A 98 7.55 -2.96 -3.98
C ILE A 98 7.19 -2.66 -5.44
N HIS A 99 7.57 -1.47 -5.91
CA HIS A 99 7.38 -1.03 -7.29
C HIS A 99 8.65 -0.31 -7.77
N GLN A 100 9.23 -0.75 -8.89
CA GLN A 100 10.51 -0.20 -9.41
C GLN A 100 10.34 0.54 -10.74
N THR A 101 9.25 0.31 -11.45
CA THR A 101 9.01 0.87 -12.78
C THR A 101 8.21 2.18 -12.68
N ALA A 102 7.89 2.80 -13.82
CA ALA A 102 7.08 4.01 -13.84
C ALA A 102 5.76 3.83 -13.06
N ILE A 103 5.55 4.70 -12.08
CA ILE A 103 4.32 4.87 -11.30
C ILE A 103 4.09 6.38 -11.15
N LYS A 104 2.82 6.80 -11.05
CA LYS A 104 2.48 8.23 -10.98
C LYS A 104 1.98 8.59 -9.59
N LYS A 105 2.02 9.89 -9.26
CA LYS A 105 1.58 10.37 -7.94
C LYS A 105 0.14 9.98 -7.61
N TRP A 106 -0.75 9.95 -8.59
CA TRP A 106 -2.14 9.51 -8.37
C TRP A 106 -2.25 8.02 -8.04
N ASP A 107 -1.27 7.19 -8.40
CA ASP A 107 -1.24 5.76 -8.09
C ASP A 107 -0.73 5.47 -6.67
N THR A 108 -0.01 6.39 -6.05
CA THR A 108 0.59 6.22 -4.71
C THR A 108 -0.04 7.09 -3.64
N CYS A 109 -0.49 8.30 -3.97
CA CYS A 109 -0.93 9.31 -2.99
C CYS A 109 -2.01 8.80 -2.03
N ALA A 110 -3.10 8.23 -2.57
CA ALA A 110 -4.17 7.69 -1.73
C ALA A 110 -3.71 6.51 -0.86
N GLY A 111 -2.84 5.67 -1.42
CA GLY A 111 -2.28 4.53 -0.69
C GLY A 111 -1.34 4.96 0.43
N ASP A 112 -0.49 5.96 0.18
CA ASP A 112 0.42 6.53 1.17
C ASP A 112 -0.34 7.24 2.30
N ALA A 113 -1.38 8.04 1.98
CA ALA A 113 -2.25 8.63 3.01
C ALA A 113 -2.86 7.55 3.93
N ILE A 114 -3.37 6.46 3.33
CA ILE A 114 -3.96 5.34 4.06
C ILE A 114 -2.92 4.64 4.92
N LEU A 115 -1.75 4.31 4.37
CA LEU A 115 -0.69 3.63 5.12
C LEU A 115 -0.17 4.50 6.27
N ARG A 116 0.05 5.79 6.06
CA ARG A 116 0.45 6.74 7.13
C ARG A 116 -0.58 6.80 8.25
N ALA A 117 -1.87 6.87 7.91
CA ALA A 117 -2.95 6.83 8.89
C ALA A 117 -3.03 5.47 9.62
N PHE A 118 -2.52 4.40 9.02
CA PHE A 118 -2.43 3.06 9.59
C PHE A 118 -1.13 2.78 10.36
N GLY A 119 -0.19 3.73 10.40
CA GLY A 119 1.11 3.57 11.06
C GLY A 119 2.24 3.03 10.17
N GLY A 120 2.01 2.88 8.87
CA GLY A 120 3.03 2.57 7.85
C GLY A 120 3.43 3.80 7.03
N ALA A 121 4.08 3.57 5.88
CA ALA A 121 4.41 4.61 4.92
C ALA A 121 4.70 4.01 3.53
N MET A 122 4.59 4.82 2.48
CA MET A 122 5.30 4.56 1.23
C MET A 122 6.57 5.40 1.16
N LEU A 123 7.67 4.77 0.77
CA LEU A 123 8.99 5.40 0.62
C LEU A 123 9.48 5.21 -0.82
N ASP A 124 10.38 6.09 -1.27
CA ASP A 124 11.21 5.80 -2.44
C ASP A 124 12.29 4.75 -2.11
N LEU A 125 13.07 4.34 -3.12
CA LEU A 125 14.08 3.29 -2.97
C LEU A 125 15.29 3.75 -2.15
N GLU A 126 15.46 5.06 -1.99
CA GLU A 126 16.45 5.70 -1.13
C GLU A 126 15.97 5.82 0.33
N GLY A 127 14.72 5.42 0.62
CA GLY A 127 14.13 5.42 1.95
C GLY A 127 13.50 6.76 2.37
N SER A 128 13.33 7.70 1.44
CA SER A 128 12.68 8.99 1.71
C SER A 128 11.16 8.90 1.55
N PRO A 129 10.37 9.63 2.36
CA PRO A 129 8.93 9.71 2.18
C PRO A 129 8.56 10.29 0.81
N LEU A 130 7.51 9.73 0.19
CA LEU A 130 6.97 10.26 -1.06
C LEU A 130 6.45 11.70 -0.87
N ARG A 131 6.57 12.52 -1.94
CA ARG A 131 6.12 13.92 -2.06
C ARG A 131 5.45 14.15 -3.42
#